data_AF-A0A060ZNZ9-F1
#
_entry.id   AF-A0A060ZNZ9-F1
#
_cell.length_a   1.000
_cell.length_b   1.000
_cell.length_c   1.000
_cell.angle_alpha   90.00
_cell.angle_beta   90.00
_cell.angle_gamma   90.00
#
_symmetry.space_group_name_H-M   'P 1'
#
loop_
_entity.id
_entity.type
_entity.pdbx_description
1 polymer ?
#
loop_
_entity_poly.entity_id
_entity_poly.type
_entity_poly.pdbx_seq_one_letter_code
_entity_poly.pdbx_strand_id
1 'polypeptide(L)'
;GKDKLMKDVHTMLVKRHHSVKGEDSQFSPLIQDIAKETPGVEENVLFNAAKRFEKDAVISQLLARYQYLKKRDFREAKDWAKNAKDLSRDNSYISDTSAQVIKHELKSEIQSDKEDPIRPERLKGYLRMAQSATEAFRDTQEIAKKEATLRVQNKRDNSPFNTAGNSGCSHHHRNTGKMSSVSSGNCHHDILSEVLSGRFTIQDVARNDSKHHKHALYYCILREFEDLLYNLRHNMKRHFDFLDSFHVNLGPRFTLKDSREERTRQELFRCFYQYSDLFCKTDSTELMKNKNLSIMLQIHKARQFLEMRKADTYSGILNCLSNVTSTDMMVKIVRQYDFILSKTPERSVREMVNFIYANVVLSCVKPESQHLRPYKILIDLLCQVLQGQIPYGETLALHFIAVALLWPQQIVMSQTVESQKLGSYVSQMRTSFWNEMKSVLNGKSPVVHFFLGKKQGYDRLIHLGELERCVSPQENFASLWENGKIWKHERVKELLCRVTGWVQRKLILAVTWNTGSKIEVIPMFKSQLCGKIEGENVSFVIGFSMKGPLAFDIY
;
A
#
# COMPACT_ATOMS: atom_id res chain seq x y z
N GLY A 1 10.19 -44.08 9.75
CA GLY A 1 11.03 -43.97 8.54
C GLY A 1 10.28 -43.38 7.37
N LYS A 2 9.33 -44.14 6.79
CA LYS A 2 8.58 -43.76 5.57
C LYS A 2 7.94 -42.37 5.60
N ASP A 3 7.25 -42.01 6.66
CA ASP A 3 6.56 -40.70 6.73
C ASP A 3 7.53 -39.53 6.82
N LYS A 4 8.67 -39.73 7.48
CA LYS A 4 9.74 -38.73 7.55
C LYS A 4 10.37 -38.53 6.18
N LEU A 5 10.70 -39.63 5.48
CA LEU A 5 11.19 -39.58 4.11
C LEU A 5 10.20 -38.86 3.17
N MET A 6 8.91 -39.18 3.25
CA MET A 6 7.87 -38.51 2.44
C MET A 6 7.81 -37.01 2.72
N LYS A 7 7.88 -36.58 3.99
CA LYS A 7 7.91 -35.17 4.39
C LYS A 7 9.18 -34.46 3.91
N ASP A 8 10.32 -35.13 3.98
CA ASP A 8 11.61 -34.57 3.56
C ASP A 8 11.65 -34.39 2.03
N VAL A 9 11.23 -35.41 1.27
CA VAL A 9 11.09 -35.32 -0.20
C VAL A 9 10.12 -34.23 -0.60
N HIS A 10 8.94 -34.17 0.03
CA HIS A 10 7.97 -33.10 -0.22
C HIS A 10 8.60 -31.72 0.04
N THR A 11 9.29 -31.56 1.18
CA THR A 11 9.97 -30.30 1.52
C THR A 11 11.02 -29.92 0.50
N MET A 12 11.83 -30.88 0.03
CA MET A 12 12.84 -30.63 -1.01
C MET A 12 12.21 -30.20 -2.34
N LEU A 13 11.04 -30.73 -2.69
CA LEU A 13 10.32 -30.37 -3.92
C LEU A 13 9.71 -28.97 -3.86
N VAL A 14 9.11 -28.58 -2.72
CA VAL A 14 8.31 -27.34 -2.65
C VAL A 14 9.04 -26.15 -2.03
N LYS A 15 10.03 -26.38 -1.15
CA LYS A 15 10.68 -25.32 -0.38
C LYS A 15 11.70 -24.57 -1.24
N ARG A 16 11.45 -23.29 -1.46
CA ARG A 16 12.32 -22.36 -2.20
C ARG A 16 13.32 -21.69 -1.26
N HIS A 17 14.56 -21.52 -1.70
CA HIS A 17 15.54 -20.70 -1.02
C HIS A 17 15.47 -19.27 -1.58
N HIS A 18 15.49 -18.30 -0.68
CA HIS A 18 15.41 -16.89 -1.04
C HIS A 18 16.79 -16.29 -0.79
N SER A 19 17.40 -15.71 -1.82
CA SER A 19 18.69 -15.02 -1.67
C SER A 19 18.46 -13.52 -1.50
N VAL A 20 19.25 -12.89 -0.63
CA VAL A 20 19.16 -11.45 -0.32
C VAL A 20 19.73 -10.57 -1.45
N LYS A 21 20.52 -11.16 -2.37
CA LYS A 21 21.25 -10.45 -3.43
C LYS A 21 21.05 -10.99 -4.86
N GLY A 22 20.16 -11.98 -5.06
CA GLY A 22 19.92 -12.60 -6.38
C GLY A 22 18.44 -12.79 -6.71
N GLU A 23 18.14 -13.23 -7.93
CA GLU A 23 16.78 -13.64 -8.33
C GLU A 23 16.28 -14.75 -7.41
N ASP A 24 15.05 -14.63 -6.86
CA ASP A 24 14.45 -15.73 -6.12
C ASP A 24 14.29 -16.92 -7.06
N SER A 25 14.65 -18.12 -6.58
CA SER A 25 14.50 -19.27 -7.43
C SER A 25 13.04 -19.50 -7.75
N GLN A 26 12.76 -19.67 -9.05
CA GLN A 26 11.39 -19.93 -9.50
C GLN A 26 10.88 -21.28 -8.99
N PHE A 27 11.78 -22.19 -8.59
CA PHE A 27 11.50 -23.53 -8.11
C PHE A 27 12.43 -23.86 -6.93
N SER A 28 12.19 -24.94 -6.19
CA SER A 28 13.12 -25.40 -5.13
C SER A 28 14.51 -25.70 -5.70
N PRO A 29 15.59 -25.68 -4.88
CA PRO A 29 16.94 -25.98 -5.37
C PRO A 29 17.01 -27.33 -6.05
N LEU A 30 16.33 -28.35 -5.52
CA LEU A 30 16.29 -29.67 -6.13
C LEU A 30 15.82 -29.61 -7.59
N ILE A 31 14.72 -28.91 -7.86
CA ILE A 31 14.19 -28.77 -9.23
C ILE A 31 15.14 -27.95 -10.11
N GLN A 32 15.81 -26.94 -9.56
CA GLN A 32 16.79 -26.16 -10.30
C GLN A 32 18.04 -26.96 -10.65
N ASP A 33 18.54 -27.74 -9.71
CA ASP A 33 19.72 -28.59 -9.88
C ASP A 33 19.41 -29.68 -10.91
N ILE A 34 18.24 -30.33 -10.84
CA ILE A 34 17.79 -31.29 -11.87
C ILE A 34 17.68 -30.62 -13.24
N ALA A 35 17.10 -29.42 -13.33
CA ALA A 35 16.97 -28.71 -14.61
C ALA A 35 18.34 -28.27 -15.17
N LYS A 36 19.34 -28.09 -14.31
CA LYS A 36 20.72 -27.72 -14.71
C LYS A 36 21.53 -28.94 -15.14
N GLU A 37 21.44 -30.04 -14.40
CA GLU A 37 22.20 -31.27 -14.66
C GLU A 37 21.57 -32.10 -15.78
N THR A 38 20.24 -32.15 -15.82
CA THR A 38 19.45 -32.99 -16.73
C THR A 38 18.20 -32.25 -17.24
N PRO A 39 18.36 -31.29 -18.19
CA PRO A 39 17.26 -30.49 -18.68
C PRO A 39 16.09 -31.32 -19.21
N GLY A 40 14.87 -31.01 -18.75
CA GLY A 40 13.62 -31.70 -19.11
C GLY A 40 13.23 -32.84 -18.16
N VAL A 41 14.16 -33.41 -17.40
CA VAL A 41 13.86 -34.50 -16.44
C VAL A 41 13.07 -33.98 -15.24
N GLU A 42 13.22 -32.70 -14.90
CA GLU A 42 12.46 -32.05 -13.82
C GLU A 42 10.95 -32.17 -14.03
N GLU A 43 10.48 -32.18 -15.28
CA GLU A 43 9.07 -32.38 -15.60
C GLU A 43 8.57 -33.76 -15.16
N ASN A 44 9.31 -34.82 -15.52
CA ASN A 44 8.99 -36.18 -15.12
C ASN A 44 8.97 -36.32 -13.59
N VAL A 45 9.92 -35.68 -12.91
CA VAL A 45 9.97 -35.65 -11.43
C VAL A 45 8.72 -34.97 -10.86
N LEU A 46 8.28 -33.85 -11.43
CA LEU A 46 7.07 -33.15 -10.98
C LEU A 46 5.80 -33.95 -11.24
N PHE A 47 5.65 -34.60 -12.41
CA PHE A 47 4.50 -35.48 -12.67
C PHE A 47 4.48 -36.70 -11.76
N ASN A 48 5.64 -37.32 -11.52
CA ASN A 48 5.74 -38.43 -10.56
C ASN A 48 5.44 -37.98 -9.14
N ALA A 49 5.84 -36.76 -8.76
CA ALA A 49 5.45 -36.16 -7.50
C ALA A 49 3.93 -35.98 -7.41
N ALA A 50 3.26 -35.44 -8.43
CA ALA A 50 1.81 -35.29 -8.41
C ALA A 50 1.05 -36.62 -8.32
N LYS A 51 1.53 -37.67 -9.00
CA LYS A 51 0.97 -39.04 -8.83
C LYS A 51 1.17 -39.56 -7.41
N ARG A 52 2.33 -39.27 -6.79
CA ARG A 52 2.66 -39.75 -5.46
C ARG A 52 1.96 -38.96 -4.34
N PHE A 53 1.71 -37.68 -4.58
CA PHE A 53 1.11 -36.72 -3.66
C PHE A 53 -0.23 -36.21 -4.24
N GLU A 54 -1.10 -37.13 -4.66
CA GLU A 54 -2.33 -36.83 -5.42
C GLU A 54 -3.27 -35.82 -4.73
N LYS A 55 -3.30 -35.83 -3.39
CA LYS A 55 -4.16 -34.94 -2.59
C LYS A 55 -3.46 -33.65 -2.14
N ASP A 56 -2.27 -33.37 -2.65
CA ASP A 56 -1.48 -32.21 -2.25
C ASP A 56 -1.66 -31.03 -3.21
N ALA A 57 -2.38 -30.01 -2.74
CA ALA A 57 -2.63 -28.80 -3.52
C ALA A 57 -1.34 -28.02 -3.88
N VAL A 58 -0.30 -28.10 -3.05
CA VAL A 58 0.97 -27.38 -3.29
C VAL A 58 1.75 -28.02 -4.43
N ILE A 59 1.72 -29.35 -4.54
CA ILE A 59 2.33 -30.06 -5.67
C ILE A 59 1.58 -29.77 -6.97
N SER A 60 0.24 -29.76 -6.96
CA SER A 60 -0.57 -29.34 -8.11
C SER A 60 -0.29 -27.88 -8.51
N GLN A 61 -0.15 -26.97 -7.55
CA GLN A 61 0.27 -25.58 -7.80
C GLN A 61 1.68 -25.50 -8.41
N LEU A 62 2.62 -26.32 -7.92
CA LEU A 62 4.00 -26.37 -8.43
C LEU A 62 4.04 -26.78 -9.90
N LEU A 63 3.25 -27.79 -10.29
CA LEU A 63 3.09 -28.20 -11.69
C LEU A 63 2.47 -27.09 -12.55
N ALA A 64 1.39 -26.46 -12.10
CA ALA A 64 0.80 -25.34 -12.81
C ALA A 64 1.85 -24.25 -13.09
N ARG A 65 2.65 -23.91 -12.07
CA ARG A 65 3.75 -22.95 -12.16
C ARG A 65 4.84 -23.36 -13.12
N TYR A 66 5.23 -24.64 -13.13
CA TYR A 66 6.17 -25.16 -14.11
C TYR A 66 5.63 -24.99 -15.54
N GLN A 67 4.36 -25.37 -15.77
CA GLN A 67 3.74 -25.30 -17.08
C GLN A 67 3.68 -23.86 -17.62
N TYR A 68 3.22 -22.86 -16.84
CA TYR A 68 3.12 -21.48 -17.35
C TYR A 68 4.44 -20.69 -17.36
N LEU A 69 5.44 -21.03 -16.54
CA LEU A 69 6.74 -20.32 -16.51
C LEU A 69 7.77 -20.91 -17.47
N LYS A 70 7.85 -22.26 -17.56
CA LYS A 70 8.91 -22.95 -18.31
C LYS A 70 8.42 -23.46 -19.66
N LYS A 71 7.34 -24.25 -19.68
CA LYS A 71 6.82 -24.86 -20.91
C LYS A 71 6.00 -23.91 -21.78
N ARG A 72 5.35 -22.93 -21.13
CA ARG A 72 4.32 -22.07 -21.74
C ARG A 72 3.11 -22.84 -22.26
N ASP A 73 2.81 -24.01 -21.67
CA ASP A 73 1.54 -24.71 -21.90
C ASP A 73 0.49 -24.15 -20.93
N PHE A 74 -0.27 -23.16 -21.41
CA PHE A 74 -1.30 -22.52 -20.59
C PHE A 74 -2.55 -23.38 -20.39
N ARG A 75 -2.81 -24.35 -21.27
CA ARG A 75 -3.93 -25.27 -21.11
C ARG A 75 -3.66 -26.21 -19.95
N GLU A 76 -2.50 -26.86 -19.95
CA GLU A 76 -2.13 -27.76 -18.86
C GLU A 76 -1.95 -26.99 -17.54
N ALA A 77 -1.39 -25.78 -17.60
CA ALA A 77 -1.27 -24.93 -16.42
C ALA A 77 -2.63 -24.59 -15.78
N LYS A 78 -3.68 -24.36 -16.59
CA LYS A 78 -5.05 -24.12 -16.09
C LYS A 78 -5.63 -25.36 -15.44
N ASP A 79 -5.44 -26.54 -16.03
CA ASP A 79 -5.92 -27.80 -15.48
C ASP A 79 -5.29 -28.09 -14.11
N TRP A 80 -3.97 -27.91 -13.99
CA TRP A 80 -3.27 -28.06 -12.71
C TRP A 80 -3.65 -26.99 -11.68
N ALA A 81 -3.84 -25.74 -12.09
CA ALA A 81 -4.27 -24.67 -11.19
C ALA A 81 -5.70 -24.92 -10.67
N LYS A 82 -6.60 -25.43 -11.52
CA LYS A 82 -7.94 -25.85 -11.14
C LYS A 82 -7.89 -27.02 -10.15
N ASN A 83 -7.11 -28.06 -10.44
CA ASN A 83 -6.93 -29.18 -9.53
C ASN A 83 -6.42 -28.72 -8.16
N ALA A 84 -5.41 -27.85 -8.12
CA ALA A 84 -4.91 -27.26 -6.89
C ALA A 84 -6.02 -26.53 -6.11
N LYS A 85 -6.82 -25.70 -6.79
CA LYS A 85 -7.95 -24.96 -6.21
C LYS A 85 -9.03 -25.90 -5.67
N ASP A 86 -9.35 -26.99 -6.37
CA ASP A 86 -10.33 -27.98 -5.91
C ASP A 86 -9.86 -28.72 -4.65
N LEU A 87 -8.57 -29.02 -4.55
CA LEU A 87 -7.95 -29.63 -3.35
C LEU A 87 -7.89 -28.67 -2.15
N SER A 88 -7.83 -27.35 -2.38
CA SER A 88 -7.72 -26.35 -1.30
C SER A 88 -8.44 -25.05 -1.63
N ARG A 89 -9.77 -25.08 -1.57
CA ARG A 89 -10.67 -23.98 -1.97
C ARG A 89 -10.53 -22.71 -1.12
N ASP A 90 -10.18 -22.88 0.15
CA ASP A 90 -10.07 -21.79 1.12
C ASP A 90 -8.64 -21.27 1.28
N ASN A 91 -7.73 -21.61 0.36
CA ASN A 91 -6.35 -21.14 0.38
C ASN A 91 -6.09 -20.10 -0.73
N SER A 92 -5.85 -18.87 -0.31
CA SER A 92 -5.60 -17.71 -1.15
C SER A 92 -4.33 -17.86 -1.99
N TYR A 93 -3.26 -18.50 -1.49
CA TYR A 93 -2.06 -18.74 -2.29
C TYR A 93 -2.31 -19.75 -3.41
N ILE A 94 -3.12 -20.78 -3.16
CA ILE A 94 -3.53 -21.75 -4.17
C ILE A 94 -4.44 -21.07 -5.21
N SER A 95 -5.43 -20.30 -4.76
CA SER A 95 -6.33 -19.54 -5.64
C SER A 95 -5.57 -18.55 -6.54
N ASP A 96 -4.55 -17.86 -6.00
CA ASP A 96 -3.70 -16.93 -6.76
C ASP A 96 -3.11 -17.58 -8.02
N THR A 97 -2.75 -18.87 -7.96
CA THR A 97 -2.17 -19.62 -9.09
C THR A 97 -3.01 -19.51 -10.35
N SER A 98 -4.34 -19.63 -10.23
CA SER A 98 -5.25 -19.53 -11.38
C SER A 98 -5.17 -18.16 -12.03
N ALA A 99 -5.13 -17.10 -11.22
CA ALA A 99 -4.99 -15.73 -11.69
C ALA A 99 -3.60 -15.48 -12.32
N GLN A 100 -2.54 -16.06 -11.76
CA GLN A 100 -1.19 -15.98 -12.34
C GLN A 100 -1.12 -16.65 -13.71
N VAL A 101 -1.74 -17.83 -13.90
CA VAL A 101 -1.76 -18.53 -15.19
C VAL A 101 -2.38 -17.66 -16.27
N ILE A 102 -3.58 -17.12 -16.03
CA ILE A 102 -4.29 -16.26 -16.98
C ILE A 102 -3.48 -14.98 -17.26
N LYS A 103 -2.89 -14.37 -16.23
CA LYS A 103 -2.03 -13.19 -16.39
C LYS A 103 -0.81 -13.45 -17.28
N HIS A 104 -0.17 -14.61 -17.12
CA HIS A 104 0.99 -15.00 -17.92
C HIS A 104 0.62 -15.40 -19.35
N GLU A 105 -0.53 -16.04 -19.54
CA GLU A 105 -1.11 -16.35 -20.85
C GLU A 105 -1.39 -15.07 -21.63
N LEU A 106 -2.14 -14.12 -21.04
CA LEU A 106 -2.42 -12.82 -21.66
C LEU A 106 -1.13 -12.10 -22.04
N LYS A 107 -0.13 -12.11 -21.15
CA LYS A 107 1.18 -11.50 -21.45
C LYS A 107 1.86 -12.18 -22.63
N SER A 108 1.84 -13.51 -22.68
CA SER A 108 2.45 -14.28 -23.76
C SER A 108 1.76 -14.00 -25.09
N GLU A 109 0.43 -14.01 -25.11
CA GLU A 109 -0.37 -13.75 -26.31
C GLU A 109 -0.11 -12.35 -26.87
N ILE A 110 -0.11 -11.31 -26.02
CA ILE A 110 0.21 -9.93 -26.43
C ILE A 110 1.65 -9.83 -26.97
N GLN A 111 2.60 -10.57 -26.38
CA GLN A 111 4.01 -10.54 -26.83
C GLN A 111 4.25 -11.31 -28.12
N SER A 112 3.45 -12.34 -28.39
CA SER A 112 3.52 -13.12 -29.63
C SER A 112 2.79 -12.47 -30.79
N ASP A 113 1.86 -11.56 -30.51
CA ASP A 113 1.14 -10.82 -31.53
C ASP A 113 2.05 -9.77 -32.15
N LYS A 114 2.22 -9.88 -33.47
CA LYS A 114 3.03 -8.98 -34.30
C LYS A 114 2.17 -8.15 -35.25
N GLU A 115 0.84 -8.30 -35.20
CA GLU A 115 -0.07 -7.55 -36.03
C GLU A 115 -0.22 -6.13 -35.50
N ASP A 116 -0.02 -5.14 -36.38
CA ASP A 116 -0.27 -3.72 -36.11
C ASP A 116 -1.15 -3.15 -37.23
N PRO A 117 -2.42 -2.80 -36.96
CA PRO A 117 -3.10 -2.83 -35.65
C PRO A 117 -3.58 -4.24 -35.24
N ILE A 118 -3.75 -4.45 -33.92
CA ILE A 118 -4.31 -5.69 -33.34
C ILE A 118 -5.70 -5.97 -33.92
N ARG A 119 -5.94 -7.16 -34.45
CA ARG A 119 -7.26 -7.52 -35.03
C ARG A 119 -8.38 -7.51 -33.99
N PRO A 120 -9.63 -7.16 -34.37
CA PRO A 120 -10.78 -7.14 -33.46
C PRO A 120 -10.95 -8.45 -32.68
N GLU A 121 -10.82 -9.60 -33.32
CA GLU A 121 -11.01 -10.91 -32.70
C GLU A 121 -9.94 -11.18 -31.62
N ARG A 122 -8.70 -10.76 -31.86
CA ARG A 122 -7.59 -10.85 -30.90
C ARG A 122 -7.82 -9.91 -29.73
N LEU A 123 -8.20 -8.66 -29.98
CA LEU A 123 -8.55 -7.69 -28.95
C LEU A 123 -9.65 -8.21 -28.03
N LYS A 124 -10.72 -8.80 -28.59
CA LYS A 124 -11.80 -9.42 -27.82
C LYS A 124 -11.27 -10.55 -26.94
N GLY A 125 -10.39 -11.40 -27.46
CA GLY A 125 -9.71 -12.44 -26.69
C GLY A 125 -8.90 -11.88 -25.50
N TYR A 126 -8.16 -10.79 -25.72
CA TYR A 126 -7.36 -10.14 -24.68
C TYR A 126 -8.22 -9.53 -23.58
N LEU A 127 -9.30 -8.84 -23.95
CA LEU A 127 -10.23 -8.25 -22.98
C LEU A 127 -10.94 -9.33 -22.15
N ARG A 128 -11.32 -10.46 -22.76
CA ARG A 128 -11.86 -11.62 -22.02
C ARG A 128 -10.86 -12.18 -21.01
N MET A 129 -9.63 -12.43 -21.44
CA MET A 129 -8.58 -12.89 -20.53
C MET A 129 -8.33 -11.88 -19.41
N ALA A 130 -8.41 -10.58 -19.71
CA ALA A 130 -8.24 -9.54 -18.71
C ALA A 130 -9.37 -9.48 -17.68
N GLN A 131 -10.61 -9.61 -18.13
CA GLN A 131 -11.76 -9.74 -17.24
C GLN A 131 -11.63 -10.96 -16.33
N SER A 132 -11.32 -12.14 -16.91
CA SER A 132 -11.15 -13.37 -16.13
C SER A 132 -9.99 -13.29 -15.14
N ALA A 133 -8.87 -12.66 -15.49
CA ALA A 133 -7.76 -12.44 -14.55
C ALA A 133 -8.17 -11.51 -13.41
N THR A 134 -8.88 -10.41 -13.71
CA THR A 134 -9.39 -9.47 -12.71
C THR A 134 -10.33 -10.15 -11.71
N GLU A 135 -11.25 -10.99 -12.20
CA GLU A 135 -12.15 -11.79 -11.38
C GLU A 135 -11.39 -12.81 -10.51
N ALA A 136 -10.44 -13.54 -11.09
CA ALA A 136 -9.64 -14.52 -10.35
C ALA A 136 -8.78 -13.90 -9.24
N PHE A 137 -8.24 -12.68 -9.46
CA PHE A 137 -7.55 -11.94 -8.40
C PHE A 137 -8.50 -11.41 -7.33
N ARG A 138 -9.72 -10.97 -7.71
CA ARG A 138 -10.76 -10.56 -6.74
C ARG A 138 -11.13 -11.73 -5.82
N ASP A 139 -11.40 -12.91 -6.38
CA ASP A 139 -11.69 -14.13 -5.61
C ASP A 139 -10.55 -14.44 -4.62
N THR A 140 -9.31 -14.33 -5.08
CA THR A 140 -8.11 -14.54 -4.26
C THR A 140 -8.04 -13.56 -3.09
N GLN A 141 -8.38 -12.28 -3.32
CA GLN A 141 -8.43 -11.26 -2.27
C GLN A 141 -9.54 -11.53 -1.26
N GLU A 142 -10.71 -12.02 -1.70
CA GLU A 142 -11.82 -12.38 -0.81
C GLU A 142 -11.48 -13.59 0.07
N ILE A 143 -10.85 -14.62 -0.50
CA ILE A 143 -10.35 -15.77 0.26
C ILE A 143 -9.31 -15.30 1.29
N ALA A 144 -8.36 -14.46 0.89
CA ALA A 144 -7.36 -13.92 1.82
C ALA A 144 -8.01 -13.15 3.00
N LYS A 145 -9.06 -12.36 2.75
CA LYS A 145 -9.83 -11.67 3.80
C LYS A 145 -10.56 -12.64 4.72
N LYS A 146 -11.15 -13.71 4.18
CA LYS A 146 -11.83 -14.76 4.97
C LYS A 146 -10.82 -15.48 5.87
N GLU A 147 -9.70 -15.94 5.30
CA GLU A 147 -8.62 -16.57 6.07
C GLU A 147 -8.15 -15.65 7.20
N ALA A 148 -7.91 -14.37 6.90
CA ALA A 148 -7.45 -13.41 7.90
C ALA A 148 -8.44 -13.23 9.05
N THR A 149 -9.73 -13.20 8.75
CA THR A 149 -10.80 -13.09 9.75
C THR A 149 -10.83 -14.30 10.67
N LEU A 150 -10.67 -15.51 10.11
CA LEU A 150 -10.55 -16.74 10.90
C LEU A 150 -9.27 -16.73 11.76
N ARG A 151 -8.15 -16.23 11.24
CA ARG A 151 -6.89 -16.14 11.99
C ARG A 151 -6.94 -15.17 13.16
N VAL A 152 -7.69 -14.06 13.07
CA VAL A 152 -7.86 -13.12 14.20
C VAL A 152 -8.47 -13.83 15.43
N GLN A 153 -9.24 -14.89 15.23
CA GLN A 153 -9.78 -15.72 16.33
C GLN A 153 -8.69 -16.61 16.95
N ASN A 154 -7.69 -17.04 16.18
CA ASN A 154 -6.58 -17.87 16.64
C ASN A 154 -5.30 -17.05 16.91
N LYS A 155 -5.13 -16.60 18.16
CA LYS A 155 -4.01 -15.75 18.60
C LYS A 155 -2.60 -16.37 18.47
N ARG A 156 -2.48 -17.66 18.12
CA ARG A 156 -1.19 -18.34 17.92
C ARG A 156 -0.72 -18.34 16.46
N ASP A 157 -1.58 -18.02 15.50
CA ASP A 157 -1.22 -17.97 14.09
C ASP A 157 -0.64 -16.58 13.73
N ASN A 158 0.65 -16.53 13.40
CA ASN A 158 1.37 -15.34 12.97
C ASN A 158 1.62 -15.30 11.45
N SER A 159 0.94 -16.14 10.67
CA SER A 159 1.09 -16.17 9.22
C SER A 159 0.71 -14.82 8.60
N PRO A 160 1.53 -14.29 7.67
CA PRO A 160 1.27 -12.99 7.06
C PRO A 160 0.04 -13.04 6.16
N PHE A 161 -0.66 -11.91 6.06
CA PHE A 161 -1.74 -11.74 5.09
C PHE A 161 -1.22 -11.84 3.65
N ASN A 162 -1.93 -12.59 2.82
CA ASN A 162 -1.56 -12.73 1.41
C ASN A 162 -1.93 -11.46 0.62
N THR A 163 -0.92 -10.66 0.26
CA THR A 163 -1.07 -9.47 -0.59
C THR A 163 -0.87 -9.77 -2.09
N ALA A 164 -0.62 -11.03 -2.46
CA ALA A 164 -0.34 -11.43 -3.84
C ALA A 164 -1.51 -11.11 -4.78
N GLY A 165 -2.76 -11.24 -4.33
CA GLY A 165 -3.93 -10.89 -5.15
C GLY A 165 -4.01 -9.40 -5.51
N ASN A 166 -3.65 -8.50 -4.59
CA ASN A 166 -3.61 -7.04 -4.85
C ASN A 166 -2.44 -6.67 -5.78
N SER A 167 -1.29 -7.30 -5.54
CA SER A 167 -0.09 -7.13 -6.36
C SER A 167 -0.35 -7.68 -7.77
N GLY A 168 -0.99 -8.83 -7.87
CA GLY A 168 -1.36 -9.52 -9.11
C GLY A 168 -2.32 -8.73 -9.97
N CYS A 169 -3.37 -8.14 -9.39
CA CYS A 169 -4.23 -7.15 -10.08
C CYS A 169 -3.39 -6.02 -10.68
N SER A 170 -2.49 -5.42 -9.90
CA SER A 170 -1.66 -4.30 -10.37
C SER A 170 -0.77 -4.70 -11.56
N HIS A 171 -0.23 -5.92 -11.55
CA HIS A 171 0.55 -6.47 -12.67
C HIS A 171 -0.31 -6.84 -13.89
N HIS A 172 -1.52 -7.32 -13.65
CA HIS A 172 -2.45 -7.71 -14.69
C HIS A 172 -2.95 -6.47 -15.45
N HIS A 173 -3.41 -5.45 -14.73
CA HIS A 173 -3.85 -4.19 -15.31
C HIS A 173 -2.73 -3.47 -16.08
N ARG A 174 -1.46 -3.64 -15.69
CA ARG A 174 -0.31 -3.24 -16.51
C ARG A 174 -0.31 -3.88 -17.90
N ASN A 175 -0.57 -5.19 -17.98
CA ASN A 175 -0.58 -5.87 -19.28
C ASN A 175 -1.78 -5.41 -20.12
N THR A 176 -2.93 -5.12 -19.48
CA THR A 176 -4.10 -4.52 -20.13
C THR A 176 -3.81 -3.12 -20.65
N GLY A 177 -3.09 -2.28 -19.89
CA GLY A 177 -2.66 -0.95 -20.35
C GLY A 177 -1.63 -1.00 -21.49
N LYS A 178 -0.81 -2.04 -21.56
CA LYS A 178 0.11 -2.27 -22.69
C LYS A 178 -0.60 -2.64 -24.00
N MET A 179 -1.85 -3.10 -23.95
CA MET A 179 -2.66 -3.28 -25.17
C MET A 179 -2.83 -1.96 -25.93
N SER A 180 -2.69 -0.82 -25.24
CA SER A 180 -2.75 0.52 -25.81
C SER A 180 -1.42 1.02 -26.39
N SER A 181 -0.28 0.38 -26.07
CA SER A 181 1.07 0.84 -26.47
C SER A 181 1.77 -0.06 -27.48
N VAL A 182 1.14 -1.15 -27.92
CA VAL A 182 1.63 -2.01 -29.01
C VAL A 182 1.32 -1.43 -30.40
N SER A 183 0.50 -0.38 -30.49
CA SER A 183 0.21 0.35 -31.73
C SER A 183 1.15 1.55 -31.94
N SER A 184 2.40 1.27 -32.28
CA SER A 184 3.39 2.29 -32.63
C SER A 184 3.34 2.57 -34.15
N GLY A 185 2.26 3.19 -34.60
CA GLY A 185 2.11 3.61 -35.99
C GLY A 185 0.96 4.59 -36.17
N ASN A 186 1.30 5.85 -36.47
CA ASN A 186 0.44 6.97 -36.88
C ASN A 186 -1.08 6.68 -36.96
N CYS A 187 -1.84 7.27 -36.01
CA CYS A 187 -3.30 7.20 -35.76
C CYS A 187 -3.82 6.11 -34.81
N HIS A 188 -3.01 5.15 -34.36
CA HIS A 188 -3.48 4.07 -33.47
C HIS A 188 -3.15 4.28 -31.97
N HIS A 189 -2.70 5.49 -31.62
CA HIS A 189 -2.47 5.89 -30.23
C HIS A 189 -3.76 6.25 -29.46
N ASP A 190 -4.94 6.34 -30.10
CA ASP A 190 -5.98 7.24 -29.58
C ASP A 190 -7.34 6.64 -29.15
N ILE A 191 -7.72 5.39 -29.48
CA ILE A 191 -9.07 4.92 -29.07
C ILE A 191 -9.07 4.29 -27.68
N LEU A 192 -8.33 3.19 -27.51
CA LEU A 192 -8.25 2.49 -26.23
C LEU A 192 -7.53 3.34 -25.19
N SER A 193 -6.48 4.08 -25.59
CA SER A 193 -5.77 4.99 -24.68
C SER A 193 -6.69 6.08 -24.15
N GLU A 194 -7.50 6.73 -25.00
CA GLU A 194 -8.43 7.78 -24.56
C GLU A 194 -9.57 7.22 -23.70
N VAL A 195 -10.11 6.05 -24.02
CA VAL A 195 -11.11 5.37 -23.19
C VAL A 195 -10.52 4.97 -21.84
N LEU A 196 -9.32 4.38 -21.82
CA LEU A 196 -8.65 3.98 -20.59
C LEU A 196 -8.27 5.21 -19.75
N SER A 197 -7.81 6.30 -20.35
CA SER A 197 -7.49 7.54 -19.64
C SER A 197 -8.67 8.06 -18.80
N GLY A 198 -9.90 7.63 -19.12
CA GLY A 198 -11.14 8.02 -18.46
C GLY A 198 -11.58 9.43 -18.84
N ARG A 199 -10.96 10.04 -19.86
CA ARG A 199 -11.30 11.37 -20.36
C ARG A 199 -12.53 11.35 -21.27
N PHE A 200 -12.73 10.27 -22.01
CA PHE A 200 -13.81 10.11 -22.98
C PHE A 200 -14.53 8.79 -22.79
N THR A 201 -15.86 8.79 -22.99
CA THR A 201 -16.59 7.53 -23.11
C THR A 201 -16.31 6.90 -24.46
N ILE A 202 -16.56 5.60 -24.59
CA ILE A 202 -16.47 4.89 -25.88
C ILE A 202 -17.36 5.58 -26.94
N GLN A 203 -18.48 6.18 -26.52
CA GLN A 203 -19.38 6.90 -27.42
C GLN A 203 -18.79 8.24 -27.88
N ASP A 204 -18.12 8.98 -26.99
CA ASP A 204 -17.48 10.26 -27.34
C ASP A 204 -16.32 10.02 -28.32
N VAL A 205 -15.50 9.00 -28.07
CA VAL A 205 -14.42 8.62 -28.98
C VAL A 205 -14.98 8.16 -30.34
N ALA A 206 -16.06 7.38 -30.34
CA ALA A 206 -16.69 6.92 -31.58
C ALA A 206 -17.31 8.06 -32.41
N ARG A 207 -17.84 9.11 -31.75
CA ARG A 207 -18.41 10.29 -32.42
C ARG A 207 -17.34 11.18 -33.06
N ASN A 208 -16.17 11.27 -32.45
CA ASN A 208 -15.06 12.10 -32.92
C ASN A 208 -14.13 11.36 -33.90
N ASP A 209 -14.39 10.09 -34.20
CA ASP A 209 -13.57 9.27 -35.09
C ASP A 209 -13.96 9.44 -36.57
N SER A 210 -13.09 10.10 -37.32
CA SER A 210 -13.18 10.27 -38.78
C SER A 210 -13.24 8.95 -39.58
N LYS A 211 -12.78 7.82 -39.01
CA LYS A 211 -12.75 6.49 -39.62
C LYS A 211 -13.72 5.50 -38.98
N HIS A 212 -14.79 6.00 -38.36
CA HIS A 212 -15.78 5.19 -37.61
C HIS A 212 -16.23 3.91 -38.34
N HIS A 213 -16.48 3.98 -39.65
CA HIS A 213 -16.91 2.83 -40.46
C HIS A 213 -15.88 1.67 -40.48
N LYS A 214 -14.58 1.96 -40.39
CA LYS A 214 -13.51 0.94 -40.30
C LYS A 214 -13.32 0.44 -38.88
N HIS A 215 -13.64 1.26 -37.88
CA HIS A 215 -13.43 0.96 -36.47
C HIS A 215 -14.68 0.45 -35.74
N ALA A 216 -15.81 0.34 -36.43
CA ALA A 216 -17.10 -0.07 -35.85
C ALA A 216 -17.01 -1.35 -35.01
N LEU A 217 -16.30 -2.37 -35.50
CA LEU A 217 -16.10 -3.63 -34.78
C LEU A 217 -15.32 -3.45 -33.46
N TYR A 218 -14.32 -2.56 -33.43
CA TYR A 218 -13.58 -2.24 -32.20
C TYR A 218 -14.50 -1.60 -31.18
N TYR A 219 -15.32 -0.63 -31.59
CA TYR A 219 -16.27 0.00 -30.67
C TYR A 219 -17.31 -1.00 -30.14
N CYS A 220 -17.83 -1.90 -30.98
CA CYS A 220 -18.71 -2.97 -30.52
C CYS A 220 -18.05 -3.83 -29.45
N ILE A 221 -16.79 -4.24 -29.67
CA ILE A 221 -16.03 -5.03 -28.71
C ILE A 221 -15.78 -4.24 -27.42
N LEU A 222 -15.34 -2.99 -27.50
CA LEU A 222 -15.09 -2.17 -26.30
C LEU A 222 -16.36 -2.00 -25.46
N ARG A 223 -17.53 -1.87 -26.10
CA ARG A 223 -18.83 -1.79 -25.41
C ARG A 223 -19.14 -3.06 -24.61
N GLU A 224 -18.75 -4.24 -25.10
CA GLU A 224 -18.91 -5.50 -24.36
C GLU A 224 -18.11 -5.52 -23.04
N PHE A 225 -17.06 -4.69 -22.91
CA PHE A 225 -16.17 -4.63 -21.74
C PHE A 225 -16.19 -3.26 -21.04
N GLU A 226 -17.26 -2.48 -21.18
CA GLU A 226 -17.40 -1.14 -20.57
C GLU A 226 -17.07 -1.12 -19.08
N ASP A 227 -17.64 -2.07 -18.33
CA ASP A 227 -17.41 -2.16 -16.89
C ASP A 227 -15.94 -2.38 -16.54
N LEU A 228 -15.21 -3.20 -17.31
CA LEU A 228 -13.79 -3.44 -17.08
C LEU A 228 -12.97 -2.18 -17.38
N LEU A 229 -13.26 -1.52 -18.51
CA LEU A 229 -12.49 -0.39 -19.01
C LEU A 229 -12.70 0.86 -18.15
N TYR A 230 -13.96 1.22 -17.86
CA TYR A 230 -14.28 2.40 -17.05
C TYR A 230 -13.85 2.26 -15.59
N ASN A 231 -13.88 1.05 -15.03
CA ASN A 231 -13.42 0.82 -13.67
C ASN A 231 -11.91 0.55 -13.55
N LEU A 232 -11.17 0.46 -14.66
CA LEU A 232 -9.75 0.08 -14.65
C LEU A 232 -8.92 1.05 -13.79
N ARG A 233 -9.01 2.36 -14.07
CA ARG A 233 -8.25 3.40 -13.34
C ARG A 233 -8.59 3.37 -11.85
N HIS A 234 -9.89 3.31 -11.52
CA HIS A 234 -10.37 3.29 -10.15
C HIS A 234 -9.88 2.04 -9.39
N ASN A 235 -10.01 0.85 -9.99
CA ASN A 235 -9.57 -0.40 -9.41
C ASN A 235 -8.05 -0.42 -9.18
N MET A 236 -7.26 0.01 -10.16
CA MET A 236 -5.81 0.13 -10.02
C MET A 236 -5.44 1.08 -8.89
N LYS A 237 -6.02 2.28 -8.85
CA LYS A 237 -5.75 3.28 -7.82
C LYS A 237 -6.08 2.74 -6.43
N ARG A 238 -7.24 2.10 -6.27
CA ARG A 238 -7.66 1.49 -5.01
C ARG A 238 -6.65 0.43 -4.52
N HIS A 239 -6.10 -0.39 -5.42
CA HIS A 239 -5.09 -1.38 -5.05
C HIS A 239 -3.76 -0.73 -4.66
N PHE A 240 -3.31 0.31 -5.37
CA PHE A 240 -2.10 1.05 -5.00
C PHE A 240 -2.25 1.76 -3.65
N ASP A 241 -3.38 2.43 -3.42
CA ASP A 241 -3.64 3.16 -2.18
C ASP A 241 -3.69 2.22 -0.97
N PHE A 242 -4.32 1.04 -1.15
CA PHE A 242 -4.32 0.00 -0.12
C PHE A 242 -2.91 -0.49 0.18
N LEU A 243 -2.10 -0.79 -0.84
CA LEU A 243 -0.75 -1.31 -0.65
C LEU A 243 0.20 -0.26 -0.07
N ASP A 244 0.11 0.99 -0.50
CA ASP A 244 0.88 2.10 0.07
C ASP A 244 0.47 2.33 1.53
N SER A 245 -0.83 2.36 1.83
CA SER A 245 -1.33 2.46 3.21
C SER A 245 -0.87 1.28 4.07
N PHE A 246 -0.91 0.06 3.55
CA PHE A 246 -0.41 -1.14 4.22
C PHE A 246 1.08 -1.01 4.56
N HIS A 247 1.94 -0.65 3.60
CA HIS A 247 3.38 -0.57 3.81
C HIS A 247 3.80 0.62 4.69
N VAL A 248 3.09 1.76 4.59
CA VAL A 248 3.39 2.96 5.39
C VAL A 248 2.94 2.78 6.83
N ASN A 249 1.78 2.16 7.05
CA ASN A 249 1.20 2.07 8.39
C ASN A 249 1.63 0.80 9.15
N LEU A 250 2.13 -0.23 8.46
CA LEU A 250 2.51 -1.51 9.04
C LEU A 250 3.94 -1.92 8.67
N GLY A 251 4.79 -2.07 9.69
CA GLY A 251 6.15 -2.56 9.58
C GLY A 251 6.27 -4.03 9.98
N PRO A 252 7.37 -4.71 9.63
CA PRO A 252 7.66 -6.04 10.14
C PRO A 252 7.82 -6.00 11.67
N ARG A 253 7.35 -7.05 12.38
CA ARG A 253 7.54 -7.17 13.84
C ARG A 253 9.00 -7.31 14.26
N PHE A 254 9.84 -7.79 13.35
CA PHE A 254 11.26 -8.07 13.57
C PHE A 254 12.08 -7.35 12.49
N THR A 255 13.25 -6.81 12.83
CA THR A 255 14.09 -6.00 11.91
C THR A 255 14.74 -6.79 10.78
N LEU A 256 14.54 -8.10 10.70
CA LEU A 256 14.99 -8.90 9.57
C LEU A 256 14.37 -8.35 8.29
N LYS A 257 15.20 -7.70 7.46
CA LYS A 257 14.84 -7.22 6.13
C LYS A 257 14.24 -8.38 5.32
N ASP A 258 12.92 -8.40 5.16
CA ASP A 258 12.27 -9.36 4.28
C ASP A 258 12.54 -8.94 2.82
N SER A 259 13.54 -9.59 2.21
CA SER A 259 13.89 -9.38 0.80
C SER A 259 12.71 -9.55 -0.17
N ARG A 260 11.64 -10.26 0.23
CA ARG A 260 10.42 -10.42 -0.58
C ARG A 260 9.53 -9.18 -0.52
N GLU A 261 9.44 -8.56 0.64
CA GLU A 261 8.68 -7.32 0.80
C GLU A 261 9.32 -6.18 0.01
N GLU A 262 10.65 -6.08 0.07
CA GLU A 262 11.38 -5.06 -0.70
C GLU A 262 11.23 -5.23 -2.21
N ARG A 263 11.29 -6.46 -2.73
CA ARG A 263 11.06 -6.72 -4.17
C ARG A 263 9.61 -6.47 -4.58
N THR A 264 8.66 -6.88 -3.75
CA THR A 264 7.25 -6.58 -3.96
C THR A 264 7.06 -5.06 -4.07
N ARG A 265 7.71 -4.29 -3.19
CA ARG A 265 7.70 -2.82 -3.21
C ARG A 265 8.29 -2.24 -4.50
N GLN A 266 9.42 -2.77 -4.97
CA GLN A 266 10.03 -2.34 -6.24
C GLN A 266 9.13 -2.63 -7.45
N GLU A 267 8.49 -3.80 -7.49
CA GLU A 267 7.55 -4.14 -8.56
C GLU A 267 6.28 -3.28 -8.53
N LEU A 268 5.77 -2.97 -7.33
CA LEU A 268 4.67 -2.04 -7.16
C LEU A 268 5.03 -0.64 -7.64
N PHE A 269 6.25 -0.17 -7.36
CA PHE A 269 6.75 1.10 -7.90
C PHE A 269 6.75 1.10 -9.43
N ARG A 270 7.22 0.03 -10.06
CA ARG A 270 7.22 -0.12 -11.52
C ARG A 270 5.80 -0.10 -12.12
N CYS A 271 4.86 -0.82 -11.48
CA CYS A 271 3.46 -0.83 -11.94
C CYS A 271 2.80 0.53 -11.76
N PHE A 272 3.10 1.23 -10.66
CA PHE A 272 2.59 2.58 -10.42
C PHE A 272 3.14 3.60 -11.42
N TYR A 273 4.41 3.50 -11.79
CA TYR A 273 4.98 4.38 -12.82
C TYR A 273 4.19 4.31 -14.13
N GLN A 274 3.81 3.12 -14.57
CA GLN A 274 3.00 2.93 -15.78
C GLN A 274 1.55 3.38 -15.61
N TYR A 275 0.97 3.20 -14.41
CA TYR A 275 -0.30 3.82 -14.08
C TYR A 275 -0.22 5.34 -14.25
N SER A 276 0.82 5.97 -13.71
CA SER A 276 0.98 7.43 -13.82
C SER A 276 1.23 7.89 -15.25
N ASP A 277 1.94 7.09 -16.05
CA ASP A 277 2.16 7.33 -17.47
C ASP A 277 0.85 7.29 -18.26
N LEU A 278 -0.01 6.30 -17.98
CA LEU A 278 -1.26 6.06 -18.69
C LEU A 278 -2.39 7.02 -18.28
N PHE A 279 -2.54 7.33 -16.98
CA PHE A 279 -3.70 8.07 -16.46
C PHE A 279 -3.38 9.48 -15.94
N CYS A 280 -2.13 9.78 -15.60
CA CYS A 280 -1.76 11.08 -15.00
C CYS A 280 -1.04 12.02 -15.96
N LYS A 281 -0.44 11.53 -17.05
CA LYS A 281 0.12 12.39 -18.10
C LYS A 281 -1.01 12.94 -18.97
N THR A 282 -1.05 14.26 -19.14
CA THR A 282 -2.00 14.95 -20.01
C THR A 282 -1.22 15.69 -21.09
N ASP A 283 -1.58 15.48 -22.37
CA ASP A 283 -0.95 16.20 -23.46
C ASP A 283 -1.30 17.68 -23.40
N SER A 284 -0.25 18.50 -23.35
CA SER A 284 -0.32 19.94 -23.11
C SER A 284 -0.91 20.74 -24.28
N THR A 285 -1.10 20.11 -25.45
CA THR A 285 -1.36 20.74 -26.74
C THR A 285 -2.84 21.02 -27.04
N GLU A 286 -3.79 20.24 -26.52
CA GLU A 286 -5.23 20.42 -26.83
C GLU A 286 -5.93 21.56 -26.06
N LEU A 287 -5.28 22.10 -25.02
CA LEU A 287 -5.98 22.75 -23.89
C LEU A 287 -5.90 24.28 -23.83
N MET A 288 -5.27 24.93 -24.81
CA MET A 288 -4.94 26.36 -24.78
C MET A 288 -6.08 27.32 -25.21
N LYS A 289 -7.33 26.84 -25.35
CA LYS A 289 -8.39 27.60 -26.04
C LYS A 289 -9.38 28.38 -25.14
N ASN A 290 -9.36 28.32 -23.80
CA ASN A 290 -10.33 29.09 -22.98
C ASN A 290 -9.88 29.45 -21.54
N LYS A 291 -10.12 30.69 -21.09
CA LYS A 291 -9.54 31.28 -19.84
C LYS A 291 -10.23 30.85 -18.53
N ASN A 292 -11.55 30.67 -18.46
CA ASN A 292 -12.22 30.15 -17.25
C ASN A 292 -12.08 28.63 -17.12
N LEU A 293 -12.05 27.93 -18.25
CA LEU A 293 -11.63 26.54 -18.33
C LEU A 293 -10.20 26.36 -17.78
N SER A 294 -9.35 27.39 -17.86
CA SER A 294 -7.96 27.36 -17.37
C SER A 294 -7.81 27.12 -15.87
N ILE A 295 -8.65 27.68 -14.98
CA ILE A 295 -8.45 27.51 -13.52
C ILE A 295 -8.86 26.10 -13.09
N MET A 296 -10.05 25.66 -13.49
CA MET A 296 -10.51 24.28 -13.22
C MET A 296 -9.54 23.25 -13.78
N LEU A 297 -9.01 23.52 -14.98
CA LEU A 297 -7.98 22.71 -15.60
C LEU A 297 -6.66 22.72 -14.82
N GLN A 298 -6.22 23.89 -14.33
CA GLN A 298 -5.03 23.98 -13.49
C GLN A 298 -5.21 23.21 -12.17
N ILE A 299 -6.40 23.27 -11.56
CA ILE A 299 -6.74 22.46 -10.37
C ILE A 299 -6.68 20.98 -10.71
N HIS A 300 -7.24 20.57 -11.85
CA HIS A 300 -7.16 19.18 -12.31
C HIS A 300 -5.70 18.73 -12.53
N LYS A 301 -4.87 19.56 -13.16
CA LYS A 301 -3.43 19.30 -13.33
C LYS A 301 -2.70 19.21 -11.99
N ALA A 302 -3.04 20.06 -11.03
CA ALA A 302 -2.49 20.01 -9.68
C ALA A 302 -2.85 18.69 -8.98
N ARG A 303 -4.11 18.24 -9.10
CA ARG A 303 -4.56 16.94 -8.57
C ARG A 303 -3.86 15.75 -9.24
N GLN A 304 -3.76 15.75 -10.58
CA GLN A 304 -3.03 14.72 -11.31
C GLN A 304 -1.54 14.68 -10.94
N PHE A 305 -0.93 15.84 -10.72
CA PHE A 305 0.45 15.90 -10.25
C PHE A 305 0.60 15.28 -8.85
N LEU A 306 -0.32 15.59 -7.93
CA LEU A 306 -0.31 14.99 -6.60
C LEU A 306 -0.48 13.47 -6.68
N GLU A 307 -1.41 13.00 -7.51
CA GLU A 307 -1.63 11.58 -7.78
C GLU A 307 -0.37 10.92 -8.36
N MET A 308 0.25 11.49 -9.40
CA MET A 308 1.50 11.00 -10.00
C MET A 308 2.65 10.90 -8.98
N ARG A 309 2.64 11.75 -7.96
CA ARG A 309 3.64 11.75 -6.88
C ARG A 309 3.22 10.92 -5.66
N LYS A 310 2.08 10.21 -5.72
CA LYS A 310 1.42 9.52 -4.60
C LYS A 310 1.08 10.45 -3.43
N ALA A 311 1.16 11.76 -3.64
CA ALA A 311 0.94 12.78 -2.63
C ALA A 311 -0.54 13.18 -2.53
N ASP A 312 -1.45 12.50 -3.22
CA ASP A 312 -2.90 12.65 -3.14
C ASP A 312 -3.53 11.84 -1.99
N THR A 313 -2.71 11.10 -1.23
CA THR A 313 -3.09 10.35 -0.03
C THR A 313 -2.18 10.69 1.15
N TYR A 314 -2.69 10.60 2.38
CA TYR A 314 -1.88 10.83 3.58
C TYR A 314 -0.70 9.84 3.67
N SER A 315 -0.90 8.59 3.26
CA SER A 315 0.12 7.53 3.34
C SER A 315 1.28 7.83 2.41
N GLY A 316 1.03 8.25 1.17
CA GLY A 316 2.11 8.63 0.25
C GLY A 316 2.83 9.93 0.67
N ILE A 317 2.13 10.87 1.32
CA ILE A 317 2.78 12.04 1.93
C ILE A 317 3.69 11.62 3.08
N LEU A 318 3.23 10.77 3.99
CA LEU A 318 4.05 10.24 5.09
C LEU A 318 5.26 9.44 4.58
N ASN A 319 5.09 8.70 3.48
CA ASN A 319 6.18 7.96 2.85
C ASN A 319 7.33 8.87 2.40
N CYS A 320 7.09 10.17 2.19
CA CYS A 320 8.14 11.13 1.85
C CYS A 320 9.13 11.40 3.01
N LEU A 321 8.81 11.00 4.24
CA LEU A 321 9.75 11.02 5.37
C LEU A 321 10.91 10.03 5.20
N SER A 322 10.79 9.01 4.33
CA SER A 322 11.74 7.89 4.22
C SER A 322 13.05 8.19 3.45
N ASN A 323 13.51 9.44 3.39
CA ASN A 323 14.70 9.92 2.63
C ASN A 323 14.70 9.65 1.11
N VAL A 324 13.64 9.05 0.53
CA VAL A 324 13.54 8.77 -0.91
C VAL A 324 13.08 9.99 -1.72
N THR A 325 12.32 10.89 -1.11
CA THR A 325 11.76 12.07 -1.79
C THR A 325 12.68 13.27 -1.64
N SER A 326 13.09 13.89 -2.76
CA SER A 326 13.90 15.12 -2.71
C SER A 326 13.14 16.25 -2.01
N THR A 327 13.83 17.04 -1.21
CA THR A 327 13.26 18.17 -0.48
C THR A 327 12.50 19.17 -1.36
N ASP A 328 13.00 19.45 -2.56
CA ASP A 328 12.34 20.34 -3.52
C ASP A 328 11.00 19.79 -4.02
N MET A 329 10.86 18.46 -4.04
CA MET A 329 9.60 17.81 -4.41
C MET A 329 8.53 18.04 -3.34
N MET A 330 8.90 17.98 -2.06
CA MET A 330 7.98 18.29 -0.95
C MET A 330 7.50 19.74 -0.99
N VAL A 331 8.41 20.68 -1.29
CA VAL A 331 8.03 22.09 -1.49
C VAL A 331 7.00 22.23 -2.62
N LYS A 332 7.21 21.53 -3.74
CA LYS A 332 6.24 21.53 -4.85
C LYS A 332 4.89 20.93 -4.45
N ILE A 333 4.87 19.84 -3.67
CA ILE A 333 3.63 19.23 -3.17
C ILE A 333 2.82 20.24 -2.33
N VAL A 334 3.46 20.90 -1.37
CA VAL A 334 2.79 21.92 -0.52
C VAL A 334 2.24 23.07 -1.37
N ARG A 335 3.00 23.53 -2.38
CA ARG A 335 2.54 24.59 -3.30
C ARG A 335 1.32 24.17 -4.12
N GLN A 336 1.22 22.92 -4.56
CA GLN A 336 0.06 22.45 -5.31
C GLN A 336 -1.19 22.39 -4.43
N TYR A 337 -1.06 21.91 -3.19
CA TYR A 337 -2.17 21.95 -2.25
C TYR A 337 -2.61 23.36 -1.91
N ASP A 338 -1.66 24.27 -1.69
CA ASP A 338 -1.94 25.68 -1.44
C ASP A 338 -2.73 26.32 -2.60
N PHE A 339 -2.29 26.04 -3.83
CA PHE A 339 -3.00 26.46 -5.04
C PHE A 339 -4.43 25.91 -5.08
N ILE A 340 -4.61 24.59 -4.88
CA ILE A 340 -5.94 23.95 -4.90
C ILE A 340 -6.86 24.59 -3.84
N LEU A 341 -6.39 24.74 -2.60
CA LEU A 341 -7.22 25.26 -1.51
C LEU A 341 -7.55 26.76 -1.64
N SER A 342 -6.68 27.52 -2.34
CA SER A 342 -6.90 28.94 -2.63
C SER A 342 -7.90 29.19 -3.77
N LYS A 343 -8.02 28.24 -4.71
CA LYS A 343 -8.85 28.39 -5.93
C LYS A 343 -10.13 27.55 -5.91
N THR A 344 -10.27 26.61 -4.99
CA THR A 344 -11.46 25.76 -4.90
C THR A 344 -12.42 26.31 -3.84
N PRO A 345 -13.67 26.66 -4.22
CA PRO A 345 -14.65 27.18 -3.26
C PRO A 345 -15.11 26.11 -2.27
N GLU A 346 -15.31 24.88 -2.72
CA GLU A 346 -15.65 23.72 -1.88
C GLU A 346 -14.42 22.83 -1.65
N ARG A 347 -13.80 22.99 -0.49
CA ARG A 347 -12.59 22.24 -0.13
C ARG A 347 -12.97 20.82 0.29
N SER A 348 -12.37 19.81 -0.34
CA SER A 348 -12.53 18.43 0.12
C SER A 348 -11.86 18.25 1.48
N VAL A 349 -12.50 17.49 2.39
CA VAL A 349 -11.89 17.08 3.68
C VAL A 349 -10.54 16.40 3.44
N ARG A 350 -10.45 15.54 2.43
CA ARG A 350 -9.19 14.87 2.06
C ARG A 350 -8.10 15.86 1.68
N GLU A 351 -8.41 16.86 0.87
CA GLU A 351 -7.43 17.86 0.41
C GLU A 351 -6.93 18.71 1.58
N MET A 352 -7.82 19.10 2.49
CA MET A 352 -7.45 19.84 3.71
C MET A 352 -6.59 19.00 4.65
N VAL A 353 -6.96 17.74 4.89
CA VAL A 353 -6.19 16.81 5.72
C VAL A 353 -4.80 16.58 5.11
N ASN A 354 -4.73 16.25 3.82
CA ASN A 354 -3.46 16.03 3.14
C ASN A 354 -2.58 17.29 3.11
N PHE A 355 -3.17 18.49 3.02
CA PHE A 355 -2.40 19.74 3.14
C PHE A 355 -1.77 19.90 4.52
N ILE A 356 -2.47 19.51 5.59
CA ILE A 356 -1.92 19.49 6.96
C ILE A 356 -0.75 18.50 7.01
N TYR A 357 -0.93 17.27 6.53
CA TYR A 357 0.15 16.28 6.45
C TYR A 357 1.35 16.79 5.65
N ALA A 358 1.11 17.43 4.50
CA ALA A 358 2.18 17.92 3.63
C ALA A 358 3.03 19.00 4.32
N ASN A 359 2.42 19.90 5.10
CA ASN A 359 3.15 20.89 5.88
C ASN A 359 3.90 20.25 7.06
N VAL A 360 3.31 19.28 7.76
CA VAL A 360 3.99 18.55 8.85
C VAL A 360 5.21 17.78 8.34
N VAL A 361 5.07 17.09 7.20
CA VAL A 361 6.21 16.40 6.58
C VAL A 361 7.24 17.41 6.05
N LEU A 362 6.80 18.51 5.46
CA LEU A 362 7.73 19.57 5.03
C LEU A 362 8.50 20.16 6.21
N SER A 363 7.90 20.36 7.38
CA SER A 363 8.62 20.84 8.56
C SER A 363 9.69 19.86 9.04
N CYS A 364 9.48 18.55 8.89
CA CYS A 364 10.50 17.56 9.26
C CYS A 364 11.66 17.49 8.24
N VAL A 365 11.39 17.75 6.96
CA VAL A 365 12.38 17.61 5.88
C VAL A 365 13.11 18.93 5.55
N LYS A 366 12.43 20.07 5.65
CA LYS A 366 12.96 21.43 5.43
C LYS A 366 12.25 22.47 6.30
N PRO A 367 12.63 22.59 7.58
CA PRO A 367 12.06 23.57 8.51
C PRO A 367 12.15 25.02 8.01
N GLU A 368 13.20 25.38 7.27
CA GLU A 368 13.49 26.76 6.82
C GLU A 368 12.74 27.15 5.53
N SER A 369 11.82 26.31 5.06
CA SER A 369 11.09 26.56 3.83
C SER A 369 10.14 27.75 3.97
N GLN A 370 10.26 28.74 3.08
CA GLN A 370 9.34 29.88 2.98
C GLN A 370 7.90 29.47 2.61
N HIS A 371 7.71 28.25 2.10
CA HIS A 371 6.39 27.72 1.75
C HIS A 371 5.70 27.00 2.92
N LEU A 372 6.36 26.87 4.08
CA LEU A 372 5.76 26.28 5.27
C LEU A 372 4.71 27.23 5.85
N ARG A 373 3.47 26.77 6.02
CA ARG A 373 2.42 27.59 6.64
C ARG A 373 2.67 27.75 8.14
N PRO A 374 2.33 28.91 8.73
CA PRO A 374 2.37 29.10 10.18
C PRO A 374 1.56 28.03 10.91
N TYR A 375 2.12 27.47 11.99
CA TYR A 375 1.51 26.38 12.75
C TYR A 375 0.07 26.68 13.19
N LYS A 376 -0.20 27.93 13.64
CA LYS A 376 -1.54 28.36 14.06
C LYS A 376 -2.58 28.21 12.95
N ILE A 377 -2.25 28.55 11.70
CA ILE A 377 -3.17 28.43 10.56
C ILE A 377 -3.53 26.96 10.30
N LEU A 378 -2.57 26.03 10.48
CA LEU A 378 -2.87 24.61 10.35
C LEU A 378 -3.78 24.10 11.47
N ILE A 379 -3.57 24.55 12.71
CA ILE A 379 -4.43 24.17 13.84
C ILE A 379 -5.84 24.70 13.64
N ASP A 380 -6.00 25.94 13.18
CA ASP A 380 -7.30 26.53 12.88
C ASP A 380 -8.01 25.72 11.76
N LEU A 381 -7.28 25.37 10.70
CA LEU A 381 -7.80 24.52 9.63
C LEU A 381 -8.19 23.12 10.14
N LEU A 382 -7.37 22.50 10.97
CA LEU A 382 -7.64 21.19 11.58
C LEU A 382 -8.91 21.23 12.42
N CYS A 383 -9.05 22.25 13.29
CA CYS A 383 -10.25 22.43 14.11
C CYS A 383 -11.50 22.65 13.24
N GLN A 384 -11.40 23.43 12.16
CA GLN A 384 -12.50 23.61 11.22
C GLN A 384 -12.94 22.28 10.60
N VAL A 385 -11.99 21.42 10.20
CA VAL A 385 -12.30 20.11 9.61
C VAL A 385 -12.91 19.15 10.65
N LEU A 386 -12.42 19.17 11.89
CA LEU A 386 -12.93 18.32 12.98
C LEU A 386 -14.37 18.68 13.40
N GLN A 387 -14.80 19.92 13.17
CA GLN A 387 -16.16 20.39 13.45
C GLN A 387 -17.15 20.11 12.32
N GLY A 388 -16.65 19.82 11.11
CA GLY A 388 -17.46 19.52 9.93
C GLY A 388 -17.92 18.06 9.87
N GLN A 389 -18.65 17.73 8.79
CA GLN A 389 -19.01 16.35 8.49
C GLN A 389 -17.78 15.61 7.95
N ILE A 390 -17.35 14.56 8.66
CA ILE A 390 -16.17 13.77 8.31
C ILE A 390 -16.62 12.52 7.52
N PRO A 391 -16.19 12.35 6.26
CA PRO A 391 -16.42 11.11 5.52
C PRO A 391 -15.71 9.93 6.19
N TYR A 392 -16.35 8.76 6.23
CA TYR A 392 -15.81 7.56 6.88
C TYR A 392 -14.38 7.20 6.46
N GLY A 393 -14.04 7.38 5.17
CA GLY A 393 -12.71 7.09 4.62
C GLY A 393 -11.60 8.06 5.02
N GLU A 394 -11.94 9.24 5.56
CA GLU A 394 -10.96 10.25 6.00
C GLU A 394 -10.75 10.23 7.52
N THR A 395 -11.60 9.52 8.25
CA THR A 395 -11.64 9.44 9.72
C THR A 395 -10.29 9.01 10.30
N LEU A 396 -9.64 7.98 9.75
CA LEU A 396 -8.37 7.48 10.28
C LEU A 396 -7.26 8.54 10.17
N ALA A 397 -7.10 9.11 8.97
CA ALA A 397 -6.08 10.10 8.68
C ALA A 397 -6.27 11.39 9.47
N LEU A 398 -7.52 11.88 9.55
CA LEU A 398 -7.86 13.10 10.29
C LEU A 398 -7.62 12.92 11.80
N HIS A 399 -8.12 11.85 12.40
CA HIS A 399 -7.98 11.64 13.83
C HIS A 399 -6.52 11.37 14.23
N PHE A 400 -5.74 10.68 13.40
CA PHE A 400 -4.31 10.50 13.65
C PHE A 400 -3.59 11.85 13.75
N ILE A 401 -3.75 12.72 12.75
CA ILE A 401 -3.04 14.00 12.72
C ILE A 401 -3.56 14.94 13.80
N ALA A 402 -4.84 14.84 14.15
CA ALA A 402 -5.42 15.55 15.29
C ALA A 402 -4.79 15.12 16.62
N VAL A 403 -4.64 13.81 16.85
CA VAL A 403 -4.00 13.27 18.07
C VAL A 403 -2.55 13.71 18.18
N ALA A 404 -1.81 13.73 17.08
CA ALA A 404 -0.42 14.17 17.05
C ALA A 404 -0.27 15.69 17.32
N LEU A 405 -1.04 16.53 16.61
CA LEU A 405 -0.91 17.98 16.68
C LEU A 405 -1.58 18.63 17.89
N LEU A 406 -2.64 18.03 18.43
CA LEU A 406 -3.40 18.58 19.57
C LEU A 406 -3.00 17.95 20.92
N TRP A 407 -1.89 17.19 20.98
CA TRP A 407 -1.44 16.58 22.23
C TRP A 407 -1.23 17.62 23.34
N PRO A 408 -1.83 17.46 24.53
CA PRO A 408 -1.85 18.48 25.59
C PRO A 408 -0.57 18.45 26.41
N GLN A 409 0.47 19.14 25.93
CA GLN A 409 1.80 19.14 26.55
C GLN A 409 1.98 20.22 27.63
N GLN A 410 1.34 21.38 27.47
CA GLN A 410 1.31 22.49 28.44
C GLN A 410 -0.04 23.20 28.39
N ILE A 411 -0.40 23.89 29.48
CA ILE A 411 -1.56 24.78 29.53
C ILE A 411 -1.29 25.98 28.62
N VAL A 412 -1.75 25.92 27.37
CA VAL A 412 -1.92 27.12 26.56
C VAL A 412 -3.27 27.72 26.97
N MET A 413 -3.31 28.97 27.44
CA MET A 413 -4.54 29.66 27.89
C MET A 413 -5.67 29.66 26.86
N SER A 414 -5.38 29.36 25.59
CA SER A 414 -6.35 29.04 24.54
C SER A 414 -6.35 27.54 24.24
N GLN A 415 -6.79 26.69 25.17
CA GLN A 415 -7.07 25.31 24.82
C GLN A 415 -8.29 25.28 23.89
N THR A 416 -8.09 24.82 22.66
CA THR A 416 -9.19 24.58 21.72
C THR A 416 -10.09 23.48 22.29
N VAL A 417 -11.43 23.65 22.22
CA VAL A 417 -12.44 22.66 22.64
C VAL A 417 -12.12 21.25 22.10
N GLU A 418 -11.54 21.15 20.90
CA GLU A 418 -11.15 19.87 20.30
C GLU A 418 -10.04 19.12 21.06
N SER A 419 -9.19 19.82 21.83
CA SER A 419 -8.19 19.16 22.69
C SER A 419 -8.83 18.37 23.84
N GLN A 420 -10.05 18.75 24.25
CA GLN A 420 -10.83 18.02 25.26
C GLN A 420 -11.51 16.78 24.67
N LYS A 421 -11.62 16.66 23.34
CA LYS A 421 -12.19 15.50 22.65
C LYS A 421 -11.13 14.47 22.24
N LEU A 422 -9.86 14.66 22.63
CA LEU A 422 -8.75 13.83 22.18
C LEU A 422 -8.91 12.34 22.52
N GLY A 423 -9.49 12.01 23.67
CA GLY A 423 -9.80 10.62 24.04
C GLY A 423 -10.82 9.96 23.09
N SER A 424 -11.82 10.73 22.63
CA SER A 424 -12.78 10.28 21.62
C SER A 424 -12.09 10.05 20.27
N TYR A 425 -11.20 10.96 19.86
CA TYR A 425 -10.42 10.80 18.63
C TYR A 425 -9.53 9.57 18.67
N VAL A 426 -8.88 9.27 19.80
CA VAL A 426 -8.09 8.04 19.96
C VAL A 426 -8.98 6.80 19.83
N SER A 427 -10.19 6.83 20.39
CA SER A 427 -11.14 5.71 20.34
C SER A 427 -11.67 5.48 18.91
N GLN A 428 -12.00 6.57 18.20
CA GLN A 428 -12.44 6.53 16.81
C GLN A 428 -11.31 6.08 15.88
N MET A 429 -10.11 6.64 16.03
CA MET A 429 -8.92 6.23 15.28
C MET A 429 -8.64 4.74 15.43
N ARG A 430 -8.71 4.21 16.66
CA ARG A 430 -8.53 2.76 16.92
C ARG A 430 -9.58 1.91 16.21
N THR A 431 -10.83 2.36 16.21
CA THR A 431 -11.93 1.66 15.56
C THR A 431 -11.76 1.67 14.03
N SER A 432 -11.46 2.83 13.43
CA SER A 432 -11.18 2.95 11.99
C SER A 432 -9.98 2.11 11.58
N PHE A 433 -8.87 2.19 12.33
CA PHE A 433 -7.69 1.37 12.06
C PHE A 433 -8.00 -0.13 12.13
N TRP A 434 -8.80 -0.57 13.11
CA TRP A 434 -9.20 -1.97 13.21
C TRP A 434 -10.07 -2.39 12.02
N ASN A 435 -11.01 -1.55 11.60
CA ASN A 435 -11.87 -1.86 10.46
C ASN A 435 -11.08 -1.96 9.15
N GLU A 436 -10.09 -1.10 8.94
CA GLU A 436 -9.25 -1.06 7.73
C GLU A 436 -8.14 -2.12 7.72
N MET A 437 -7.47 -2.35 8.87
CA MET A 437 -6.19 -3.06 8.93
C MET A 437 -6.21 -4.38 9.71
N LYS A 438 -7.31 -4.77 10.37
CA LYS A 438 -7.33 -6.00 11.21
C LYS A 438 -6.91 -7.26 10.46
N SER A 439 -7.31 -7.40 9.19
CA SER A 439 -7.01 -8.58 8.38
C SER A 439 -5.52 -8.68 8.02
N VAL A 440 -4.83 -7.54 8.01
CA VAL A 440 -3.44 -7.44 7.52
C VAL A 440 -2.41 -7.23 8.63
N LEU A 441 -2.84 -7.20 9.90
CA LEU A 441 -1.99 -6.98 11.07
C LEU A 441 -1.15 -8.22 11.47
N ASN A 442 -1.50 -9.42 11.00
CA ASN A 442 -0.79 -10.65 11.37
C ASN A 442 0.66 -10.63 10.86
N GLY A 443 1.61 -10.91 11.76
CA GLY A 443 3.05 -10.81 11.48
C GLY A 443 3.60 -9.37 11.41
N LYS A 444 2.75 -8.34 11.50
CA LYS A 444 3.11 -6.92 11.38
C LYS A 444 2.90 -6.14 12.68
N SER A 445 3.56 -4.98 12.78
CA SER A 445 3.42 -4.00 13.85
C SER A 445 3.04 -2.63 13.28
N PRO A 446 2.23 -1.82 13.97
CA PRO A 446 2.01 -0.43 13.57
C PRO A 446 3.33 0.35 13.50
N VAL A 447 3.53 1.11 12.44
CA VAL A 447 4.66 2.02 12.31
C VAL A 447 4.39 3.27 13.15
N VAL A 448 5.39 3.69 13.90
CA VAL A 448 5.39 5.00 14.56
C VAL A 448 5.95 6.02 13.58
N HIS A 449 5.12 7.01 13.25
CA HIS A 449 5.50 8.07 12.30
C HIS A 449 6.19 9.24 13.01
N PHE A 450 5.72 9.57 14.22
CA PHE A 450 6.22 10.70 15.00
C PHE A 450 6.35 10.34 16.48
N PHE A 451 7.30 10.96 17.17
CA PHE A 451 7.47 10.94 18.62
C PHE A 451 7.17 12.31 19.18
N LEU A 452 6.72 12.35 20.43
CA LEU A 452 6.47 13.59 21.15
C LEU A 452 7.80 14.22 21.58
N GLY A 453 8.17 15.36 20.98
CA GLY A 453 9.33 16.19 21.32
C GLY A 453 9.00 17.22 22.40
N LYS A 454 10.03 17.83 23.02
CA LYS A 454 9.86 18.83 24.10
C LYS A 454 9.44 20.23 23.61
N LYS A 455 9.71 20.55 22.35
CA LYS A 455 9.44 21.87 21.74
C LYS A 455 7.98 22.01 21.34
N GLN A 456 7.56 23.25 21.07
CA GLN A 456 6.20 23.59 20.62
C GLN A 456 6.15 23.81 19.11
N GLY A 457 4.93 23.86 18.55
CA GLY A 457 4.72 24.01 17.11
C GLY A 457 5.08 22.73 16.35
N TYR A 458 5.67 22.87 15.16
CA TYR A 458 6.07 21.72 14.34
C TYR A 458 7.14 20.86 15.00
N ASP A 459 8.09 21.48 15.74
CA ASP A 459 9.17 20.79 16.45
C ASP A 459 8.68 19.87 17.59
N ARG A 460 7.37 19.87 17.87
CA ARG A 460 6.74 18.88 18.75
C ARG A 460 6.78 17.47 18.14
N LEU A 461 6.72 17.35 16.81
CA LEU A 461 6.66 16.06 16.14
C LEU A 461 8.05 15.68 15.63
N ILE A 462 8.68 14.73 16.31
CA ILE A 462 10.00 14.22 15.97
C ILE A 462 9.85 12.97 15.12
N HIS A 463 10.33 12.99 13.88
CA HIS A 463 10.27 11.80 13.01
C HIS A 463 11.41 10.83 13.31
N LEU A 464 11.26 9.54 12.95
CA LEU A 464 12.26 8.50 13.27
C LEU A 464 13.67 8.84 12.75
N GLY A 465 13.79 9.45 11.57
CA GLY A 465 15.07 9.86 10.98
C GLY A 465 15.86 10.88 11.81
N GLU A 466 15.20 11.71 12.62
CA GLU A 466 15.88 12.59 13.59
C GLU A 466 16.48 11.80 14.75
N LEU A 467 15.80 10.73 15.20
CA LEU A 467 16.35 9.82 16.21
C LEU A 467 17.53 9.03 15.65
N GLU A 468 17.48 8.62 14.39
CA GLU A 468 18.62 7.97 13.71
C GLU A 468 19.85 8.90 13.66
N ARG A 469 19.66 10.21 13.39
CA ARG A 469 20.75 11.21 13.43
C ARG A 469 21.35 11.44 14.83
N CYS A 470 20.63 11.04 15.88
CA CYS A 470 21.12 11.09 17.27
C CYS A 470 22.05 9.93 17.63
N VAL A 471 22.20 8.94 16.75
CA VAL A 471 23.10 7.80 16.91
C VAL A 471 24.36 8.03 16.06
N SER A 472 25.51 7.55 16.54
CA SER A 472 26.75 7.67 15.78
C SER A 472 26.72 6.73 14.56
N PRO A 473 27.31 7.09 13.40
CA PRO A 473 27.30 6.22 12.21
C PRO A 473 27.91 4.83 12.40
N GLN A 474 28.73 4.65 13.45
CA GLN A 474 29.37 3.40 13.84
C GLN A 474 28.43 2.45 14.60
N GLU A 475 27.35 2.97 15.17
CA GLU A 475 26.39 2.20 15.96
C GLU A 475 25.21 1.75 15.09
N ASN A 476 24.79 0.50 15.26
CA ASN A 476 23.65 -0.03 14.51
C ASN A 476 22.33 0.41 15.17
N PHE A 477 21.66 1.40 14.58
CA PHE A 477 20.37 1.91 15.04
C PHE A 477 19.32 0.81 15.26
N ALA A 478 19.21 -0.16 14.35
CA ALA A 478 18.22 -1.23 14.47
C ALA A 478 18.46 -2.08 15.73
N SER A 479 19.72 -2.33 16.08
CA SER A 479 20.07 -3.05 17.30
C SER A 479 19.75 -2.22 18.55
N LEU A 480 20.10 -0.94 18.56
CA LEU A 480 19.80 -0.02 19.66
C LEU A 480 18.29 0.18 19.89
N TRP A 481 17.52 0.16 18.81
CA TRP A 481 16.07 0.22 18.83
C TRP A 481 15.47 -1.02 19.48
N GLU A 482 15.88 -2.21 19.03
CA GLU A 482 15.35 -3.49 19.54
C GLU A 482 15.69 -3.75 21.01
N ASN A 483 16.90 -3.39 21.44
CA ASN A 483 17.33 -3.61 22.83
C ASN A 483 16.99 -2.45 23.77
N GLY A 484 16.33 -1.40 23.28
CA GLY A 484 15.92 -0.23 24.06
C GLY A 484 17.08 0.65 24.56
N LYS A 485 18.33 0.44 24.11
CA LYS A 485 19.45 1.31 24.48
C LYS A 485 19.33 2.70 23.86
N ILE A 486 18.56 2.85 22.79
CA ILE A 486 18.29 4.15 22.15
C ILE A 486 17.79 5.20 23.15
N TRP A 487 16.98 4.80 24.13
CA TRP A 487 16.39 5.70 25.14
C TRP A 487 17.42 6.23 26.15
N LYS A 488 18.60 5.62 26.22
CA LYS A 488 19.69 6.05 27.12
C LYS A 488 20.55 7.16 26.53
N HIS A 489 20.53 7.38 25.21
CA HIS A 489 21.32 8.42 24.56
C HIS A 489 20.84 9.82 24.99
N GLU A 490 21.78 10.67 25.39
CA GLU A 490 21.46 11.99 25.93
C GLU A 490 20.77 12.89 24.89
N ARG A 491 21.25 12.87 23.64
CA ARG A 491 20.60 13.57 22.51
C ARG A 491 19.13 13.17 22.33
N VAL A 492 18.80 11.89 22.52
CA VAL A 492 17.42 11.39 22.41
C VAL A 492 16.58 11.88 23.59
N LYS A 493 17.12 11.87 24.82
CA LYS A 493 16.44 12.41 26.01
C LYS A 493 16.22 13.91 25.94
N GLU A 494 17.13 14.65 25.32
CA GLU A 494 17.00 16.10 25.12
C GLU A 494 15.88 16.43 24.14
N LEU A 495 15.74 15.65 23.06
CA LEU A 495 14.70 15.82 22.05
C LEU A 495 13.31 15.44 22.56
N LEU A 496 13.18 14.27 23.20
CA LEU A 496 11.89 13.65 23.47
C LEU A 496 11.27 14.11 24.80
N CYS A 497 9.96 14.30 24.79
CA CYS A 497 9.18 14.60 25.98
C CYS A 497 8.68 13.29 26.61
N ARG A 498 8.92 13.17 27.93
CA ARG A 498 8.32 12.11 28.73
C ARG A 498 6.97 12.56 29.29
N VAL A 499 6.03 11.64 29.28
CA VAL A 499 4.68 11.82 29.82
C VAL A 499 4.52 10.87 31.01
N THR A 500 3.76 11.30 32.00
CA THR A 500 3.37 10.47 33.13
C THR A 500 1.97 9.90 32.91
N GLY A 501 1.67 8.79 33.54
CA GLY A 501 0.38 8.13 33.45
C GLY A 501 0.22 7.12 34.57
N TRP A 502 -0.94 6.49 34.64
CA TRP A 502 -1.14 5.35 35.54
C TRP A 502 -1.55 4.11 34.77
N VAL A 503 -1.12 2.95 35.26
CA VAL A 503 -1.46 1.65 34.66
C VAL A 503 -2.94 1.38 34.86
N GLN A 504 -3.63 1.07 33.76
CA GLN A 504 -5.00 0.58 33.79
C GLN A 504 -5.12 -0.69 32.94
N ARG A 505 -5.23 -1.84 33.60
CA ARG A 505 -5.27 -3.19 33.04
C ARG A 505 -4.07 -3.53 32.16
N LYS A 506 -4.18 -3.27 30.86
CA LYS A 506 -3.15 -3.55 29.82
C LYS A 506 -2.81 -2.31 29.01
N LEU A 507 -3.22 -1.15 29.52
CA LEU A 507 -3.10 0.17 28.92
C LEU A 507 -2.51 1.12 29.96
N ILE A 508 -2.12 2.29 29.50
CA ILE A 508 -1.71 3.39 30.35
C ILE A 508 -2.68 4.54 30.10
N LEU A 509 -3.22 5.13 31.17
CA LEU A 509 -3.94 6.38 31.08
C LEU A 509 -2.93 7.51 31.24
N ALA A 510 -2.71 8.28 30.18
CA ALA A 510 -1.80 9.42 30.23
C ALA A 510 -2.39 10.51 31.13
N VAL A 511 -1.56 11.04 32.04
CA VAL A 511 -1.85 12.25 32.79
C VAL A 511 -1.69 13.40 31.81
N THR A 512 -2.79 14.08 31.54
CA THR A 512 -2.84 15.25 30.69
C THR A 512 -3.30 16.45 31.49
N TRP A 513 -2.81 17.64 31.12
CA TRP A 513 -3.14 18.88 31.81
C TRP A 513 -4.59 19.34 31.59
N ASN A 514 -5.35 18.67 30.73
CA ASN A 514 -6.79 18.87 30.57
C ASN A 514 -7.57 17.90 31.47
N THR A 515 -8.31 18.45 32.42
CA THR A 515 -9.01 17.71 33.49
C THR A 515 -10.14 16.77 33.02
N GLY A 516 -10.53 16.82 31.74
CA GLY A 516 -11.66 16.04 31.19
C GLY A 516 -11.31 14.82 30.33
N SER A 517 -10.07 14.69 29.82
CA SER A 517 -9.79 13.73 28.74
C SER A 517 -8.79 12.66 29.18
N LYS A 518 -9.29 11.51 29.65
CA LYS A 518 -8.43 10.34 29.86
C LYS A 518 -7.99 9.80 28.49
N ILE A 519 -6.70 9.91 28.19
CA ILE A 519 -6.15 9.40 26.92
C ILE A 519 -5.54 8.02 27.15
N GLU A 520 -6.09 7.03 26.46
CA GLU A 520 -5.57 5.67 26.48
C GLU A 520 -4.33 5.55 25.59
N VAL A 521 -3.23 5.05 26.17
CA VAL A 521 -1.97 4.76 25.49
C VAL A 521 -1.67 3.27 25.61
N ILE A 522 -1.25 2.65 24.50
CA ILE A 522 -0.94 1.21 24.46
C ILE A 522 0.57 1.02 24.62
N PRO A 523 1.07 0.16 25.52
CA PRO A 523 2.49 -0.17 25.55
C PRO A 523 2.91 -0.83 24.24
N MET A 524 4.00 -0.38 23.62
CA MET A 524 4.54 -1.02 22.41
C MET A 524 4.91 -2.48 22.71
N PHE A 525 5.59 -2.70 23.83
CA PHE A 525 5.95 -4.04 24.32
C PHE A 525 5.16 -4.33 25.60
N LYS A 526 4.19 -5.25 25.52
CA LYS A 526 3.35 -5.62 26.67
C LYS A 526 4.15 -6.12 27.88
N SER A 527 5.34 -6.68 27.65
CA SER A 527 6.27 -7.10 28.69
C SER A 527 6.71 -5.94 29.59
N GLN A 528 6.71 -4.70 29.11
CA GLN A 528 7.08 -3.52 29.92
C GLN A 528 6.05 -3.15 30.98
N LEU A 529 4.84 -3.73 30.93
CA LEU A 529 3.85 -3.63 32.01
C LEU A 529 3.83 -4.87 32.91
N CYS A 530 4.58 -5.93 32.59
CA CYS A 530 4.62 -7.12 33.43
C CYS A 530 5.30 -6.79 34.76
N GLY A 531 4.57 -6.97 35.87
CA GLY A 531 5.06 -6.68 37.23
C GLY A 531 4.57 -5.34 37.80
N LYS A 532 3.93 -4.48 36.99
CA LYS A 532 3.33 -3.23 37.47
C LYS A 532 1.92 -3.46 38.03
N ILE A 533 1.58 -2.74 39.08
CA ILE A 533 0.27 -2.85 39.76
C ILE A 533 -0.74 -1.88 39.11
N GLU A 534 -2.03 -2.23 39.13
CA GLU A 534 -3.10 -1.33 38.71
C GLU A 534 -3.02 -0.01 39.50
N GLY A 535 -3.07 1.13 38.80
CA GLY A 535 -2.95 2.46 39.42
C GLY A 535 -1.51 2.92 39.70
N GLU A 536 -0.49 2.10 39.40
CA GLU A 536 0.91 2.51 39.54
C GLU A 536 1.24 3.65 38.56
N ASN A 537 1.91 4.69 39.06
CA ASN A 537 2.40 5.79 38.25
C ASN A 537 3.59 5.36 37.41
N VAL A 538 3.55 5.67 36.12
CA VAL A 538 4.59 5.32 35.15
C VAL A 538 5.02 6.54 34.36
N SER A 539 6.27 6.55 33.94
CA SER A 539 6.81 7.54 32.99
C SER A 539 7.16 6.84 31.69
N PHE A 540 6.83 7.46 30.55
CA PHE A 540 7.05 6.86 29.23
C PHE A 540 7.22 7.93 28.14
N VAL A 541 7.77 7.51 27.00
CA VAL A 541 7.83 8.28 25.75
C VAL A 541 6.66 7.92 24.86
N ILE A 542 6.08 8.91 24.18
CA ILE A 542 4.93 8.70 23.27
C ILE A 542 5.41 8.65 21.82
N GLY A 543 5.01 7.58 21.13
CA GLY A 543 5.07 7.46 19.67
C GLY A 543 3.67 7.41 19.07
N PHE A 544 3.41 8.20 18.04
CA PHE A 544 2.14 8.26 17.32
C PHE A 544 2.15 7.26 16.16
N SER A 545 1.25 6.29 16.21
CA SER A 545 0.95 5.35 15.12
C SER A 545 -0.51 5.47 14.68
N MET A 546 -0.84 5.03 13.47
CA MET A 546 -2.24 4.98 13.00
C MET A 546 -3.15 4.10 13.88
N LYS A 547 -2.58 3.18 14.66
CA LYS A 547 -3.33 2.36 15.62
C LYS A 547 -3.68 3.12 16.90
N GLY A 548 -2.99 4.21 17.22
CA GLY A 548 -3.01 4.78 18.56
C GLY A 548 -1.68 5.37 18.99
N PRO A 549 -1.70 6.23 20.03
CA PRO A 549 -0.49 6.56 20.76
C PRO A 549 0.07 5.29 21.43
N LEU A 550 1.38 5.11 21.29
CA LEU A 550 2.15 3.99 21.83
C LEU A 550 3.13 4.49 22.89
N ALA A 551 3.24 3.76 24.00
CA ALA A 551 4.20 4.04 25.06
C ALA A 551 5.49 3.23 24.85
N PHE A 552 6.61 3.93 24.94
CA PHE A 552 7.97 3.41 24.88
C PHE A 552 8.71 3.70 26.19
N ASP A 553 9.73 2.88 26.47
CA ASP A 553 10.63 3.07 27.61
C ASP A 553 9.89 3.30 28.94
N ILE A 554 8.97 2.40 29.29
CA ILE A 554 8.10 2.54 30.46
C ILE A 554 8.89 2.14 31.72
N TYR A 555 8.92 3.03 32.72
CA TYR A 555 9.44 2.74 34.07
C TYR A 555 8.57 3.33 35.16
#